data_AF-A0A8H4VIM1-F1
#
_entry.id   AF-A0A8H4VIM1-F1
#
_cell.length_a   1.000
_cell.length_b   1.000
_cell.length_c   1.000
_cell.angle_alpha   90.00
_cell.angle_beta   90.00
_cell.angle_gamma   90.00
#
_symmetry.space_group_name_H-M   'P 1'
#
loop_
_entity.id
_entity.type
_entity.pdbx_description
1 polymer ?
#
loop_
_entity_poly.entity_id
_entity_poly.type
_entity_poly.pdbx_seq_one_letter_code
_entity_poly.pdbx_strand_id
1 'polypeptide(L)'
;MKLTSASASWPYFLRRKTGSSIAYAFMLFPKEVNVDATVYIQVADEMTLYIDLLNDVLSFYKEYLAGERKNYVYNRAAVTQRSIEDTLRDIAEEAIQANSRVTQVLESSGNMCAVNMWRKFVNGYFAFHFTLKRYHLHESVDVE
;
A
#
# COMPACT_ATOMS: atom_id res chain seq x y z
N MET A 1 19.42 -7.30 13.40
CA MET A 1 18.76 -6.67 14.56
C MET A 1 17.82 -7.71 15.16
N LYS A 2 17.80 -7.89 16.48
CA LYS A 2 16.82 -8.76 17.13
C LYS A 2 15.57 -7.94 17.44
N LEU A 3 14.47 -8.25 16.77
CA LEU A 3 13.17 -7.63 17.04
C LEU A 3 12.52 -8.26 18.28
N THR A 4 11.80 -7.45 19.04
CA THR A 4 10.98 -7.91 20.17
C THR A 4 9.51 -7.61 19.89
N SER A 5 8.59 -8.40 20.43
CA SER A 5 7.16 -8.14 20.29
C SER A 5 6.73 -6.79 20.88
N ALA A 6 7.48 -6.25 21.84
CA ALA A 6 7.27 -4.91 22.38
C ALA A 6 7.53 -3.78 21.37
N SER A 7 8.17 -4.06 20.23
CA SER A 7 8.46 -3.08 19.17
C SER A 7 7.42 -3.04 18.06
N ALA A 8 6.15 -3.29 18.38
CA ALA A 8 5.05 -3.46 17.42
C ALA A 8 4.87 -2.32 16.40
N SER A 9 5.16 -1.07 16.77
CA SER A 9 5.04 0.09 15.87
C SER A 9 6.24 0.30 14.95
N TRP A 10 7.38 -0.32 15.26
CA TRP A 10 8.64 -0.09 14.56
C TRP A 10 8.61 -0.50 13.08
N PRO A 11 8.03 -1.65 12.68
CA PRO A 11 7.99 -2.03 11.27
C PRO A 11 7.31 -0.97 10.40
N TYR A 12 6.16 -0.45 10.83
CA TYR A 12 5.42 0.54 10.04
C TYR A 12 6.07 1.93 10.14
N PHE A 13 6.67 2.27 11.28
CA PHE A 13 7.53 3.46 11.37
C PHE A 13 8.64 3.43 10.32
N LEU A 14 9.38 2.32 10.21
CA LEU A 14 10.44 2.18 9.20
C LEU A 14 9.86 2.26 7.79
N ARG A 15 8.76 1.55 7.54
CA ARG A 15 8.10 1.52 6.23
C ARG A 15 7.69 2.91 5.73
N ARG A 16 7.17 3.76 6.61
CA ARG A 16 6.83 5.16 6.30
C ARG A 16 8.05 6.06 6.07
N LYS A 17 9.24 5.67 6.52
CA LYS A 17 10.48 6.43 6.28
C LYS A 17 11.17 6.02 4.98
N THR A 18 10.96 4.79 4.52
CA THR A 18 11.57 4.26 3.30
C THR A 18 10.61 4.24 2.11
N GLY A 19 9.30 4.34 2.36
CA GLY A 19 8.25 4.48 1.36
C GLY A 19 7.95 5.93 1.05
N SER A 20 8.05 6.33 -0.21
CA SER A 20 7.68 7.69 -0.64
C SER A 20 6.17 7.88 -0.81
N SER A 21 5.33 7.03 -0.21
CA SER A 21 3.91 6.91 -0.52
C SER A 21 3.08 8.15 -0.23
N ILE A 22 3.45 8.93 0.79
CA ILE A 22 2.80 10.21 1.04
C ILE A 22 2.97 11.19 -0.12
N ALA A 23 4.12 11.17 -0.81
CA ALA A 23 4.33 12.00 -1.99
C ALA A 23 3.39 11.59 -3.13
N TYR A 24 3.17 10.27 -3.30
CA TYR A 24 2.21 9.76 -4.28
C TYR A 24 0.82 10.27 -3.93
N ALA A 25 0.36 10.08 -2.69
CA ALA A 25 -0.96 10.53 -2.21
C ALA A 25 -1.24 12.01 -2.51
N PHE A 26 -0.27 12.91 -2.29
CA PHE A 26 -0.43 14.33 -2.63
C PHE A 26 -0.33 14.62 -4.14
N MET A 27 0.55 13.93 -4.86
CA MET A 27 0.72 14.11 -6.31
C MET A 27 -0.48 13.62 -7.12
N LEU A 28 -1.39 12.84 -6.53
CA LEU A 28 -2.68 12.51 -7.14
C LEU A 28 -3.53 13.76 -7.41
N PHE A 29 -3.37 14.86 -6.68
CA PHE A 29 -4.23 16.05 -6.79
C PHE A 29 -3.42 17.30 -7.15
N PRO A 30 -2.85 17.36 -8.38
CA PRO A 30 -2.08 18.51 -8.82
C PRO A 30 -2.97 19.77 -8.90
N LYS A 31 -2.39 20.97 -8.81
CA LYS A 31 -3.18 22.21 -8.68
C LYS A 31 -4.12 22.44 -9.86
N GLU A 32 -3.76 21.95 -11.04
CA GLU A 32 -4.49 22.09 -12.29
C GLU A 32 -5.86 21.39 -12.27
N VAL A 33 -6.05 20.36 -11.42
CA VAL A 33 -7.35 19.69 -11.28
C VAL A 33 -8.32 20.41 -10.33
N ASN A 34 -7.87 21.47 -9.64
CA ASN A 34 -8.68 22.31 -8.76
C ASN A 34 -9.49 21.53 -7.70
N VAL A 35 -8.90 20.45 -7.14
CA VAL A 35 -9.45 19.74 -5.98
C VAL A 35 -8.97 20.43 -4.71
N ASP A 36 -9.89 20.95 -3.90
CA ASP A 36 -9.57 21.57 -2.63
C ASP A 36 -8.90 20.56 -1.66
N ALA A 37 -7.84 20.98 -0.97
CA ALA A 37 -7.10 20.10 -0.07
C ALA A 37 -7.97 19.52 1.06
N THR A 38 -9.00 20.24 1.50
CA THR A 38 -9.94 19.75 2.53
C THR A 38 -10.70 18.49 2.10
N VAL A 39 -10.81 18.23 0.79
CA VAL A 39 -11.45 17.02 0.25
C VAL A 39 -10.64 15.77 0.57
N TYR A 40 -9.31 15.81 0.44
CA TYR A 40 -8.45 14.62 0.50
C TYR A 40 -7.48 14.59 1.68
N ILE A 41 -7.23 15.72 2.37
CA ILE A 41 -6.23 15.76 3.44
C ILE A 41 -6.54 14.80 4.60
N GLN A 42 -7.82 14.63 4.93
CA GLN A 42 -8.29 13.72 5.96
C GLN A 42 -8.05 12.23 5.63
N VAL A 43 -7.86 11.90 4.34
CA VAL A 43 -7.56 10.54 3.87
C VAL A 43 -6.12 10.37 3.40
N ALA A 44 -5.26 11.39 3.54
CA ALA A 44 -3.88 11.32 3.06
C ALA A 44 -3.08 10.18 3.73
N ASP A 45 -3.28 9.94 5.03
CA ASP A 45 -2.62 8.85 5.74
C ASP A 45 -3.18 7.48 5.33
N GLU A 46 -4.50 7.38 5.07
CA GLU A 46 -5.13 6.15 4.57
C GLU A 46 -4.71 5.82 3.13
N MET A 47 -4.56 6.83 2.27
CA MET A 47 -3.97 6.67 0.94
C MET A 47 -2.52 6.18 1.05
N THR A 48 -1.74 6.75 1.97
CA THR A 48 -0.35 6.36 2.23
C THR A 48 -0.28 4.91 2.70
N LEU A 49 -1.14 4.52 3.65
CA LEU A 49 -1.26 3.15 4.14
C LEU A 49 -1.60 2.19 3.00
N TYR A 50 -2.62 2.50 2.20
CA TYR A 50 -2.97 1.68 1.04
C TYR A 50 -1.80 1.47 0.09
N ILE A 51 -1.12 2.56 -0.31
CA ILE A 51 0.01 2.51 -1.24
C ILE A 51 1.16 1.68 -0.65
N ASP A 52 1.47 1.90 0.62
CA ASP A 52 2.54 1.19 1.31
C ASP A 52 2.28 -0.32 1.33
N LEU A 53 1.12 -0.69 1.87
CA LEU A 53 0.74 -2.08 2.10
C LEU A 53 0.50 -2.84 0.80
N LEU A 54 -0.15 -2.22 -0.18
CA LEU A 54 -0.35 -2.87 -1.46
C LEU A 54 0.97 -3.12 -2.18
N ASN A 55 1.91 -2.18 -2.10
CA ASN A 55 3.25 -2.41 -2.62
C ASN A 55 3.92 -3.58 -1.92
N ASP A 56 3.89 -3.64 -0.58
CA ASP A 56 4.50 -4.74 0.17
C ASP A 56 3.90 -6.12 -0.20
N VAL A 57 2.60 -6.19 -0.49
CA VAL A 57 1.93 -7.42 -0.98
C VAL A 57 2.40 -7.78 -2.38
N LEU A 58 2.28 -6.84 -3.33
CA LEU A 58 2.57 -7.09 -4.75
C LEU A 58 4.08 -7.22 -5.04
N SER A 59 4.94 -6.68 -4.18
CA SER A 59 6.38 -6.79 -4.26
C SER A 59 6.95 -7.97 -3.50
N PHE A 60 6.17 -8.62 -2.64
CA PHE A 60 6.67 -9.69 -1.79
C PHE A 60 7.31 -10.82 -2.59
N TYR A 61 6.68 -11.25 -3.69
CA TYR A 61 7.18 -12.37 -4.49
C TYR A 61 8.59 -12.13 -5.04
N LYS A 62 8.84 -10.96 -5.65
CA LYS A 62 10.20 -10.60 -6.12
C LYS A 62 11.23 -10.54 -4.97
N GLU A 63 10.82 -10.09 -3.79
CA GLU A 63 11.72 -9.97 -2.62
C GLU A 63 12.03 -11.34 -2.03
N TYR A 64 11.01 -12.21 -2.02
CA TYR A 64 11.15 -13.59 -1.62
C TYR A 64 12.18 -14.32 -2.49
N LEU A 65 12.03 -14.24 -3.83
CA LEU A 65 12.95 -14.82 -4.81
C LEU A 65 14.37 -14.26 -4.68
N ALA A 66 14.52 -12.97 -4.42
CA ALA A 66 15.81 -12.32 -4.22
C ALA A 66 16.48 -12.64 -2.86
N GLY A 67 15.83 -13.42 -1.98
CA GLY A 67 16.33 -13.68 -0.63
C GLY A 67 16.27 -12.46 0.29
N GLU A 68 15.55 -11.41 -0.09
CA GLU A 68 15.37 -10.21 0.71
C GLU A 68 14.45 -10.53 1.91
N ARG A 69 14.97 -10.34 3.13
CA ARG A 69 14.25 -10.58 4.39
C ARG A 69 14.12 -9.34 5.27
N LYS A 70 14.62 -8.19 4.80
CA LYS A 70 14.60 -6.90 5.50
C LYS A 70 13.51 -5.98 4.91
N ASN A 71 12.29 -6.51 4.79
CA ASN A 71 11.12 -5.78 4.30
C ASN A 71 10.03 -5.70 5.37
N TYR A 72 8.95 -4.98 5.07
CA TYR A 72 7.87 -4.78 6.03
C TYR A 72 7.20 -6.08 6.47
N VAL A 73 6.94 -7.01 5.54
CA VAL A 73 6.28 -8.29 5.81
C VAL A 73 7.07 -9.11 6.84
N TYR A 74 8.37 -9.32 6.61
CA TYR A 74 9.23 -10.07 7.55
C TYR A 74 9.37 -9.35 8.89
N ASN A 75 9.52 -8.03 8.88
CA ASN A 75 9.62 -7.24 10.12
C ASN A 75 8.32 -7.32 10.94
N ARG A 76 7.17 -7.23 10.27
CA ARG A 76 5.85 -7.33 10.89
C ARG A 76 5.62 -8.72 11.47
N ALA A 77 5.86 -9.77 10.70
CA ALA A 77 5.74 -11.16 11.15
C ALA A 77 6.61 -11.43 12.39
N ALA A 78 7.83 -10.88 12.43
CA ALA A 78 8.73 -11.05 13.57
C ALA A 78 8.22 -10.39 14.85
N VAL A 79 7.63 -9.19 14.78
CA VAL A 79 7.10 -8.51 15.98
C VAL A 79 5.75 -9.06 16.42
N THR A 80 4.91 -9.52 15.49
CA THR A 80 3.59 -10.10 15.80
C THR A 80 3.64 -11.58 16.13
N GLN A 81 4.79 -12.23 15.92
CA GLN A 81 4.96 -13.69 16.06
C GLN A 81 3.99 -14.48 15.17
N ARG A 82 3.65 -13.95 14.00
CA ARG A 82 2.78 -14.58 13.02
C ARG A 82 3.59 -15.24 11.91
N SER A 83 2.96 -16.17 11.19
CA SER A 83 3.56 -16.71 9.96
C SER A 83 3.64 -15.61 8.90
N ILE A 84 4.49 -15.82 7.89
CA ILE A 84 4.60 -14.90 6.74
C ILE A 84 3.28 -14.87 5.96
N GLU A 85 2.64 -16.03 5.79
CA GLU A 85 1.36 -16.14 5.08
C GLU A 85 0.26 -15.36 5.80
N ASP A 86 0.10 -15.57 7.11
CA ASP A 86 -0.90 -14.82 7.91
C ASP A 86 -0.61 -13.32 7.86
N THR A 87 0.66 -12.93 7.94
CA THR A 87 1.05 -11.52 7.87
C THR A 87 0.74 -10.90 6.51
N LEU A 88 0.92 -11.63 5.40
CA LEU A 88 0.53 -11.18 4.07
C LEU A 88 -0.99 -11.02 3.95
N ARG A 89 -1.77 -11.96 4.49
CA ARG A 89 -3.25 -11.87 4.54
C ARG A 89 -3.69 -10.64 5.32
N ASP A 90 -3.14 -10.43 6.52
CA ASP A 90 -3.45 -9.26 7.35
C ASP A 90 -3.14 -7.95 6.62
N ILE A 91 -1.97 -7.84 5.99
CA ILE A 91 -1.55 -6.64 5.26
C ILE A 91 -2.47 -6.39 4.05
N ALA A 92 -2.84 -7.44 3.31
CA ALA A 92 -3.74 -7.33 2.17
C ALA A 92 -5.14 -6.86 2.60
N GLU A 93 -5.68 -7.42 3.68
CA GLU A 93 -6.96 -7.00 4.26
C GLU A 93 -6.92 -5.54 4.72
N GLU A 94 -5.86 -5.12 5.39
CA GLU A 94 -5.68 -3.72 5.79
C GLU A 94 -5.59 -2.77 4.60
N ALA A 95 -4.91 -3.15 3.52
CA ALA A 95 -4.88 -2.38 2.28
C ALA A 95 -6.29 -2.25 1.69
N ILE A 96 -7.06 -3.33 1.62
CA ILE A 96 -8.45 -3.32 1.13
C ILE A 96 -9.31 -2.38 1.98
N GLN A 97 -9.18 -2.46 3.31
CA GLN A 97 -9.93 -1.60 4.22
C GLN A 97 -9.52 -0.12 4.10
N ALA A 98 -8.22 0.17 3.94
CA ALA A 98 -7.72 1.52 3.70
C ALA A 98 -8.31 2.10 2.40
N ASN A 99 -8.28 1.34 1.30
CA ASN A 99 -8.91 1.74 0.04
C ASN A 99 -10.41 2.02 0.20
N SER A 100 -11.12 1.19 0.96
CA SER A 100 -12.54 1.37 1.26
C SER A 100 -12.80 2.68 2.00
N ARG A 101 -12.02 2.97 3.06
CA ARG A 101 -12.11 4.22 3.82
C ARG A 101 -11.81 5.45 2.95
N VAL A 102 -10.75 5.41 2.14
CA VAL A 102 -10.43 6.49 1.20
C VAL A 102 -11.61 6.73 0.25
N THR A 103 -12.11 5.67 -0.38
CA THR A 103 -13.20 5.76 -1.35
C THR A 103 -14.46 6.33 -0.72
N GLN A 104 -14.86 5.84 0.46
CA GLN A 104 -16.05 6.29 1.16
C GLN A 104 -15.97 7.79 1.52
N VAL A 105 -14.83 8.25 2.03
CA VAL A 105 -14.67 9.66 2.42
C VAL A 105 -14.66 10.57 1.19
N LEU A 106 -13.99 10.18 0.11
CA LEU A 106 -13.99 10.94 -1.13
C LEU A 106 -15.39 10.98 -1.76
N GLU A 107 -16.14 9.89 -1.75
CA GLU A 107 -17.53 9.87 -2.21
C GLU A 107 -18.42 10.78 -1.36
N SER A 108 -18.24 10.74 -0.03
CA SER A 108 -18.99 11.59 0.91
C SER A 108 -18.70 13.09 0.73
N SER A 109 -17.57 13.45 0.15
CA SER A 109 -17.22 14.85 -0.15
C SER A 109 -18.04 15.44 -1.31
N GLY A 110 -18.70 14.61 -2.12
CA GLY A 110 -19.36 15.02 -3.36
C GLY A 110 -18.39 15.37 -4.52
N ASN A 111 -17.07 15.34 -4.30
CA ASN A 111 -16.07 15.64 -5.32
C ASN A 111 -15.77 14.41 -6.18
N MET A 112 -16.56 14.22 -7.25
CA MET A 112 -16.42 13.07 -8.14
C MET A 112 -15.12 13.07 -8.94
N CYS A 113 -14.48 14.24 -9.12
CA CYS A 113 -13.15 14.31 -9.70
C CYS A 113 -12.15 13.55 -8.81
N ALA A 114 -12.13 13.87 -7.51
CA ALA A 114 -11.24 13.22 -6.55
C ALA A 114 -11.46 11.70 -6.45
N VAL A 115 -12.73 11.26 -6.41
CA VAL A 115 -13.11 9.82 -6.43
C VAL A 115 -12.53 9.12 -7.66
N ASN A 116 -12.71 9.72 -8.84
CA ASN A 116 -12.22 9.13 -10.09
C ASN A 116 -10.69 9.11 -10.16
N MET A 117 -10.01 10.12 -9.63
CA MET A 117 -8.55 10.14 -9.56
C MET A 117 -8.02 9.04 -8.64
N TRP A 118 -8.62 8.86 -7.47
CA TRP A 118 -8.26 7.76 -6.57
C TRP A 118 -8.46 6.39 -7.22
N ARG A 119 -9.63 6.13 -7.80
CA ARG A 119 -9.93 4.85 -8.48
C ARG A 119 -8.99 4.58 -9.66
N LYS A 120 -8.67 5.61 -10.45
CA LYS A 120 -7.69 5.51 -11.54
C LYS A 120 -6.30 5.17 -11.01
N PHE A 121 -5.88 5.81 -9.92
CA PHE A 121 -4.62 5.49 -9.27
C PHE A 121 -4.59 4.04 -8.79
N VAL A 122 -5.60 3.59 -8.04
CA VAL A 122 -5.74 2.20 -7.57
C VAL A 122 -5.57 1.21 -8.73
N ASN A 123 -6.36 1.37 -9.80
CA ASN A 123 -6.30 0.48 -10.96
C ASN A 123 -4.95 0.55 -11.69
N GLY A 124 -4.41 1.76 -11.86
CA GLY A 124 -3.10 1.97 -12.49
C GLY A 124 -1.96 1.37 -11.68
N TYR A 125 -2.04 1.44 -10.35
CA TYR A 125 -1.03 0.89 -9.45
C TYR A 125 -1.02 -0.64 -9.49
N PHE A 126 -2.20 -1.27 -9.52
CA PHE A 126 -2.32 -2.71 -9.80
C PHE A 126 -1.72 -3.06 -11.17
N ALA A 127 -2.18 -2.39 -12.24
CA ALA A 127 -1.70 -2.67 -13.59
C ALA A 127 -0.17 -2.51 -13.70
N PHE A 128 0.40 -1.49 -13.08
CA PHE A 128 1.85 -1.28 -13.01
C PHE A 128 2.60 -2.49 -12.41
N HIS A 129 2.13 -3.03 -11.28
CA HIS A 129 2.78 -4.18 -10.65
C HIS A 129 2.65 -5.47 -11.48
N PHE A 130 1.48 -5.72 -12.07
CA PHE A 130 1.25 -6.92 -12.87
C PHE A 130 1.95 -6.89 -14.24
N THR A 131 2.16 -5.70 -14.83
CA THR A 131 2.74 -5.57 -16.16
C THR A 131 4.26 -5.47 -16.15
N LEU A 132 4.87 -4.96 -15.07
CA LEU A 132 6.31 -4.87 -14.99
C LEU A 132 6.96 -6.19 -14.59
N LYS A 133 7.84 -6.70 -15.46
CA LYS A 133 8.64 -7.92 -15.24
C LYS A 133 9.36 -7.95 -13.89
N ARG A 134 9.74 -6.77 -13.37
CA ARG A 134 10.39 -6.59 -12.06
C ARG A 134 9.71 -7.34 -10.91
N TYR A 135 8.38 -7.50 -10.95
CA TYR A 135 7.63 -8.09 -9.84
C TYR A 135 7.41 -9.59 -9.97
N HIS A 136 7.74 -10.19 -11.12
CA HIS A 136 7.58 -11.63 -11.38
C HIS A 136 6.15 -12.18 -11.21
N LEU A 137 5.12 -11.31 -11.12
CA LEU A 137 3.73 -11.74 -10.89
C LEU A 137 3.15 -12.55 -12.06
N HIS A 138 3.67 -12.37 -13.27
CA HIS A 138 3.31 -13.20 -14.42
C HIS A 138 3.66 -14.69 -14.25
N GLU A 139 4.61 -15.04 -13.37
CA GLU A 139 4.99 -16.42 -13.07
C GLU A 139 4.05 -17.06 -12.03
N SER A 140 3.27 -16.23 -11.32
CA SER A 140 2.29 -16.66 -10.32
C SER A 140 0.88 -16.76 -10.87
N VAL A 141 0.65 -16.24 -12.08
CA VAL A 141 -0.61 -16.32 -12.83
C VAL A 141 -0.40 -17.31 -13.98
N ASP A 142 -0.04 -18.55 -13.65
CA ASP A 142 -0.22 -19.64 -14.59
C ASP A 142 -1.71 -19.99 -14.61
N VAL A 143 -2.32 -19.65 -15.75
CA VAL A 143 -3.69 -19.98 -16.12
C VAL A 143 -3.71 -21.47 -16.44
N GLU A 144 -4.35 -22.26 -15.58
CA GLU A 144 -5.11 -23.43 -16.07
C GLU A 144 -6.43 -22.95 -16.70
#